data_AF-A0AAY4AD63-F1
#
_entry.id   AF-A0AAY4AD63-F1
#
_cell.length_a   1.000
_cell.length_b   1.000
_cell.length_c   1.000
_cell.angle_alpha   90.00
_cell.angle_beta   90.00
_cell.angle_gamma   90.00
#
_symmetry.space_group_name_H-M   'P 1'
#
loop_
_entity.id
_entity.type
_entity.pdbx_description
1 polymer ?
#
loop_
_entity_poly.entity_id
_entity_poly.type
_entity_poly.pdbx_seq_one_letter_code
_entity_poly.pdbx_strand_id
1 'polypeptide(L)'
;NEDPCVWPALLCVIYIHIFSSTESQCKGKPLDFVFVIDSSRSVRPDDYEKVKAFIANVVSFLDVGQNATRVGLLQYGSIVQNEFSLQTFHKKADVLQAISSMVHLASGTMTGLALRYTTEEAFSEAQGARPAHVQVPRVAMVVTDGRPQDTVEEAAAEARQAGIQIFAVGVGRVDMSTLRAIGSEPHSEHVFLVANFSQIETLSSVFQDKLCADVCATVEHGCQHLCANLPGAYECRCREGYEINDDGKTCRKMDQCALGHHGCEHQCVNTDDSFVCQCRKGHILRPDGKTCKSTKSLFQGTLTVTVMFCPITGLDICQTVDHGCEHQCVSKPGLGSYLCICSEGYTLGEDGKSCKKPFCKNGAMDLVFVIDGSKSLGAANFERVKRWVNGIVDSLVVSRQGTQVGLIQYSTKVRTEFTLAQHTTAKSIQEAVSRMHYMGRGSMTGSALRHMFEHSFSAKEGSRAGISRVSIVFTDGRSQDDVSIWATKAKDAGVTIYAVGVGKAIEDELREIASEPDDKHLYYTEDLSRMSDITDKLKAEICQGTSFHQIIVSAEMSPGNQCECDTLIAFQNQATEQIRTLTRKHILSG
;
A
#
# COMPACT_ATOMS: atom_id res chain seq x y z
N ASN A 1 39.07 17.58 46.51
CA ASN A 1 37.87 17.59 47.36
C ASN A 1 36.69 17.84 46.44
N GLU A 2 36.38 16.86 45.61
CA GLU A 2 35.33 15.87 45.87
C GLU A 2 33.96 16.54 45.88
N ASP A 3 33.42 16.78 44.68
CA ASP A 3 32.02 17.11 44.50
C ASP A 3 31.18 15.82 44.58
N PRO A 4 30.29 15.68 45.57
CA PRO A 4 29.57 14.44 45.86
C PRO A 4 28.41 14.13 44.89
N CYS A 5 28.31 14.84 43.77
CA CYS A 5 27.21 14.71 42.80
C CYS A 5 27.58 13.98 41.51
N VAL A 6 28.84 13.58 41.31
CA VAL A 6 29.28 12.93 40.06
C VAL A 6 29.05 11.41 40.07
N TRP A 7 29.00 10.79 41.25
CA TRP A 7 28.85 9.34 41.38
C TRP A 7 27.41 8.79 41.28
N PRO A 8 26.33 9.50 41.70
CA PRO A 8 24.97 9.00 41.52
C PRO A 8 24.50 9.03 40.05
N ALA A 9 24.98 10.01 39.27
CA ALA A 9 24.60 10.16 37.86
C ALA A 9 25.25 9.09 36.97
N LEU A 10 26.52 8.74 37.22
CA LEU A 10 27.19 7.63 36.52
C LEU A 10 26.58 6.28 36.88
N LEU A 11 26.19 6.07 38.13
CA LEU A 11 25.49 4.85 38.53
C LEU A 11 24.09 4.77 37.92
N CYS A 12 23.37 5.87 37.72
CA CYS A 12 22.05 5.86 37.07
C CYS A 12 22.15 5.58 35.55
N VAL A 13 23.17 6.12 34.87
CA VAL A 13 23.41 5.84 33.44
C VAL A 13 23.90 4.40 33.24
N ILE A 14 24.72 3.88 34.16
CA ILE A 14 25.13 2.47 34.16
C ILE A 14 23.95 1.56 34.56
N TYR A 15 23.06 1.93 35.47
CA TYR A 15 21.86 1.14 35.79
C TYR A 15 20.85 1.13 34.62
N ILE A 16 20.70 2.23 33.88
CA ILE A 16 19.87 2.31 32.68
C ILE A 16 20.48 1.51 31.52
N HIS A 17 21.82 1.45 31.40
CA HIS A 17 22.51 0.63 30.40
C HIS A 17 22.75 -0.84 30.80
N ILE A 18 22.71 -1.20 32.08
CA ILE A 18 22.88 -2.58 32.57
C ILE A 18 21.53 -3.27 32.89
N PHE A 19 20.45 -2.51 33.11
CA PHE A 19 19.08 -3.04 33.25
C PHE A 19 18.12 -2.61 32.13
N SER A 20 18.63 -2.35 30.93
CA SER A 20 17.85 -2.72 29.74
C SER A 20 18.09 -4.20 29.49
N SER A 21 17.51 -5.04 30.36
CA SER A 21 17.24 -6.40 29.95
C SER A 21 16.50 -6.32 28.63
N THR A 22 17.05 -6.93 27.60
CA THR A 22 16.43 -7.15 26.28
C THR A 22 15.05 -7.77 26.49
N GLU A 23 14.04 -6.94 26.72
CA GLU A 23 12.66 -7.36 26.68
C GLU A 23 12.34 -7.63 25.21
N SER A 24 11.88 -8.85 24.90
CA SER A 24 11.49 -9.23 23.55
C SER A 24 10.55 -8.17 22.96
N GLN A 25 10.94 -7.58 21.82
CA GLN A 25 10.16 -6.52 21.16
C GLN A 25 8.80 -7.03 20.64
N CYS A 26 8.61 -8.34 20.57
CA CYS A 26 7.39 -9.05 20.16
C CYS A 26 6.47 -9.51 21.34
N LYS A 27 6.66 -9.03 22.58
CA LYS A 27 5.96 -9.57 23.77
C LYS A 27 4.44 -9.68 23.63
N GLY A 28 3.90 -10.86 23.98
CA GLY A 28 2.48 -11.05 24.27
C GLY A 28 1.53 -11.11 23.08
N LYS A 29 2.03 -11.23 21.84
CA LYS A 29 1.19 -11.35 20.64
C LYS A 29 1.00 -12.82 20.23
N PRO A 30 -0.24 -13.33 20.26
CA PRO A 30 -0.49 -14.70 19.83
C PRO A 30 -0.37 -14.82 18.30
N LEU A 31 0.56 -15.64 17.80
CA LEU A 31 0.82 -15.87 16.36
C LEU A 31 1.13 -17.35 16.06
N ASP A 32 0.53 -17.94 15.02
CA ASP A 32 0.93 -19.27 14.53
C ASP A 32 1.85 -19.07 13.30
N PHE A 33 3.13 -19.41 13.45
CA PHE A 33 4.16 -19.11 12.45
C PHE A 33 4.83 -20.40 11.95
N VAL A 34 4.78 -20.65 10.64
CA VAL A 34 5.40 -21.85 10.03
C VAL A 34 6.47 -21.43 9.02
N PHE A 35 7.68 -21.95 9.17
CA PHE A 35 8.72 -21.85 8.16
C PHE A 35 8.57 -22.98 7.14
N VAL A 36 8.63 -22.65 5.85
CA VAL A 36 8.54 -23.55 4.70
C VAL A 36 9.82 -23.41 3.89
N ILE A 37 10.76 -24.32 4.10
CA ILE A 37 12.15 -24.14 3.67
C ILE A 37 12.49 -25.05 2.49
N ASP A 38 12.91 -24.46 1.38
CA ASP A 38 13.46 -25.18 0.24
C ASP A 38 14.80 -25.82 0.64
N SER A 39 14.82 -27.14 0.61
CA SER A 39 15.97 -27.98 0.87
C SER A 39 16.36 -28.78 -0.38
N SER A 40 16.09 -28.23 -1.56
CA SER A 40 16.43 -28.84 -2.84
C SER A 40 17.94 -28.86 -3.09
N ARG A 41 18.34 -29.54 -4.17
CA ARG A 41 19.74 -29.68 -4.60
C ARG A 41 20.37 -28.37 -5.07
N SER A 42 19.60 -27.36 -5.48
CA SER A 42 20.14 -26.05 -5.88
C SER A 42 20.75 -25.31 -4.70
N VAL A 43 20.20 -25.51 -3.50
CA VAL A 43 20.74 -24.99 -2.25
C VAL A 43 21.99 -25.78 -1.86
N ARG A 44 23.14 -25.12 -1.82
CA ARG A 44 24.40 -25.76 -1.41
C ARG A 44 24.44 -25.93 0.12
N PRO A 45 25.18 -26.92 0.66
CA PRO A 45 25.30 -27.10 2.11
C PRO A 45 25.72 -25.84 2.88
N ASP A 46 26.69 -25.09 2.37
CA ASP A 46 27.15 -23.83 3.00
C ASP A 46 26.06 -22.73 2.98
N ASP A 47 25.23 -22.72 1.94
CA ASP A 47 24.11 -21.78 1.82
C ASP A 47 22.93 -22.21 2.70
N TYR A 48 22.73 -23.52 2.88
CA TYR A 48 21.74 -24.06 3.80
C TYR A 48 22.03 -23.70 5.26
N GLU A 49 23.31 -23.66 5.66
CA GLU A 49 23.69 -23.15 6.99
C GLU A 49 23.34 -21.67 7.17
N LYS A 50 23.40 -20.85 6.12
CA LYS A 50 22.93 -19.45 6.17
C LYS A 50 21.42 -19.36 6.32
N VAL A 51 20.68 -20.26 5.67
CA VAL A 51 19.22 -20.35 5.86
C VAL A 51 18.89 -20.73 7.31
N LYS A 52 19.60 -21.69 7.91
CA LYS A 52 19.47 -22.05 9.33
C LYS A 52 19.74 -20.85 10.24
N ALA A 53 20.82 -20.11 9.97
CA ALA A 53 21.16 -18.90 10.71
C ALA A 53 20.07 -17.83 10.60
N PHE A 54 19.54 -17.60 9.40
CA PHE A 54 18.42 -16.68 9.16
C PHE A 54 17.16 -17.05 9.96
N ILE A 55 16.74 -18.32 9.90
CA ILE A 55 15.57 -18.81 10.66
C ILE A 55 15.81 -18.64 12.17
N ALA A 56 17.01 -18.99 12.65
CA ALA A 56 17.39 -18.83 14.05
C ALA A 56 17.33 -17.35 14.49
N ASN A 57 17.81 -16.43 13.64
CA ASN A 57 17.72 -15.00 13.88
C ASN A 57 16.27 -14.53 13.94
N VAL A 58 15.40 -15.03 13.06
CA VAL A 58 13.96 -14.72 13.10
C VAL A 58 13.32 -15.19 14.40
N VAL A 59 13.57 -16.45 14.79
CA VAL A 59 13.05 -17.01 16.05
C VAL A 59 13.61 -16.29 17.28
N SER A 60 14.83 -15.74 17.19
CA SER A 60 15.48 -15.06 18.32
C SER A 60 14.70 -13.85 18.84
N PHE A 61 13.96 -13.14 17.98
CA PHE A 61 13.16 -11.98 18.40
C PHE A 61 11.70 -12.32 18.74
N LEU A 62 11.18 -13.46 18.29
CA LEU A 62 9.81 -13.90 18.58
C LEU A 62 9.60 -14.26 20.06
N ASP A 63 8.40 -14.01 20.58
CA ASP A 63 8.00 -14.44 21.93
C ASP A 63 7.39 -15.86 21.87
N VAL A 64 8.27 -16.88 21.86
CA VAL A 64 7.85 -18.28 21.69
C VAL A 64 7.21 -18.82 22.97
N GLY A 65 5.97 -19.27 22.88
CA GLY A 65 5.23 -19.84 23.99
C GLY A 65 3.84 -20.34 23.62
N GLN A 66 3.25 -21.17 24.47
CA GLN A 66 1.97 -21.85 24.18
C GLN A 66 0.78 -20.87 23.99
N ASN A 67 0.83 -19.73 24.68
CA ASN A 67 -0.16 -18.64 24.61
C ASN A 67 0.34 -17.40 23.84
N ALA A 68 1.54 -17.48 23.26
CA ALA A 68 2.18 -16.41 22.49
C ALA A 68 2.40 -16.90 21.05
N THR A 69 3.63 -16.83 20.54
CA THR A 69 3.98 -17.35 19.22
C THR A 69 4.23 -18.85 19.27
N ARG A 70 3.50 -19.62 18.45
CA ARG A 70 3.78 -21.04 18.17
C ARG A 70 4.57 -21.11 16.87
N VAL A 71 5.65 -21.87 16.86
CA VAL A 71 6.56 -21.98 15.70
C VAL A 71 6.56 -23.41 15.20
N GLY A 72 6.29 -23.59 13.91
CA GLY A 72 6.47 -24.83 13.18
C GLY A 72 7.53 -24.66 12.10
N LEU A 73 8.14 -25.75 11.68
CA LEU A 73 9.11 -25.75 10.60
C LEU A 73 8.97 -27.04 9.79
N LEU A 74 8.86 -26.86 8.49
CA LEU A 74 9.00 -27.92 7.52
C LEU A 74 10.04 -27.54 6.48
N GLN A 75 10.72 -28.56 5.99
CA GLN A 75 11.58 -28.44 4.82
C GLN A 75 11.06 -29.32 3.70
N TYR A 76 11.29 -28.91 2.46
CA TYR A 76 10.81 -29.66 1.30
C TYR A 76 11.88 -29.83 0.24
N GLY A 77 11.72 -30.91 -0.51
CA GLY A 77 12.46 -31.13 -1.75
C GLY A 77 11.57 -31.89 -2.72
N SER A 78 11.90 -33.15 -3.02
CA SER A 78 10.97 -34.07 -3.69
C SER A 78 9.83 -34.55 -2.77
N ILE A 79 10.04 -34.45 -1.45
CA ILE A 79 9.07 -34.78 -0.40
C ILE A 79 9.03 -33.63 0.61
N VAL A 80 7.95 -33.56 1.38
CA VAL A 80 7.85 -32.65 2.52
C VAL A 80 8.28 -33.39 3.79
N GLN A 81 9.20 -32.81 4.54
CA GLN A 81 9.63 -33.29 5.84
C GLN A 81 9.25 -32.28 6.91
N ASN A 82 8.36 -32.69 7.82
CA ASN A 82 7.99 -31.92 8.99
C ASN A 82 9.08 -32.08 10.07
N GLU A 83 9.87 -31.03 10.32
CA GLU A 83 10.91 -31.06 11.36
C GLU A 83 10.28 -30.99 12.74
N PHE A 84 9.31 -30.08 12.91
CA PHE A 84 8.49 -29.98 14.10
C PHE A 84 7.23 -29.15 13.84
N SER A 85 6.13 -29.54 14.49
CA SER A 85 4.85 -28.85 14.41
C SER A 85 4.68 -27.76 15.47
N LEU A 86 3.63 -26.94 15.34
CA LEU A 86 3.29 -25.82 16.22
C LEU A 86 3.10 -26.21 17.69
N GLN A 87 2.78 -27.47 17.98
CA GLN A 87 2.65 -28.00 19.35
C GLN A 87 3.93 -28.65 19.90
N THR A 88 4.97 -28.83 19.09
CA THR A 88 6.15 -29.64 19.48
C THR A 88 6.99 -28.93 20.54
N PHE A 89 7.28 -27.64 20.35
CA PHE A 89 8.13 -26.87 21.24
C PHE A 89 7.40 -25.64 21.79
N HIS A 90 7.67 -25.33 23.06
CA HIS A 90 7.09 -24.17 23.76
C HIS A 90 8.14 -23.24 24.35
N LYS A 91 9.43 -23.54 24.14
CA LYS A 91 10.54 -22.72 24.56
C LYS A 91 11.40 -22.38 23.36
N LYS A 92 11.80 -21.11 23.26
CA LYS A 92 12.69 -20.61 22.23
C LYS A 92 13.98 -21.43 22.10
N ALA A 93 14.59 -21.81 23.21
CA ALA A 93 15.83 -22.58 23.22
C ALA A 93 15.69 -23.94 22.51
N ASP A 94 14.56 -24.62 22.70
CA ASP A 94 14.30 -25.93 22.09
C ASP A 94 14.09 -25.80 20.57
N VAL A 95 13.38 -24.75 20.14
CA VAL A 95 13.21 -24.42 18.72
C VAL A 95 14.56 -24.13 18.06
N LEU A 96 15.40 -23.30 18.67
CA LEU A 96 16.74 -22.97 18.15
C LEU A 96 17.64 -24.21 18.07
N GLN A 97 17.56 -25.09 19.07
CA GLN A 97 18.29 -26.36 19.06
C GLN A 97 17.82 -27.26 17.91
N ALA A 98 16.51 -27.38 17.68
CA ALA A 98 15.96 -28.17 16.59
C ALA A 98 16.38 -27.64 15.21
N ILE A 99 16.35 -26.31 15.01
CA ILE A 99 16.83 -25.65 13.79
C ILE A 99 18.30 -25.99 13.54
N SER A 100 19.15 -25.96 14.59
CA SER A 100 20.57 -26.26 14.46
C SER A 100 20.85 -27.70 14.01
N SER A 101 19.96 -28.65 14.34
CA SER A 101 20.08 -30.07 14.01
C SER A 101 19.48 -30.49 12.67
N MET A 102 18.86 -29.57 11.93
CA MET A 102 18.26 -29.89 10.63
C MET A 102 19.28 -30.42 9.63
N VAL A 103 18.87 -31.42 8.86
CA VAL A 103 19.68 -32.08 7.82
C VAL A 103 19.13 -31.74 6.44
N HIS A 104 20.02 -31.28 5.55
CA HIS A 104 19.70 -30.93 4.17
C HIS A 104 19.29 -32.15 3.34
N LEU A 105 18.13 -32.11 2.70
CA LEU A 105 17.56 -33.18 1.86
C LEU A 105 18.22 -33.32 0.49
N ALA A 106 18.70 -32.22 -0.10
CA ALA A 106 19.34 -32.16 -1.43
C ALA A 106 18.58 -32.87 -2.58
N SER A 107 17.24 -32.79 -2.59
CA SER A 107 16.37 -33.46 -3.57
C SER A 107 15.70 -32.47 -4.56
N GLY A 108 14.56 -32.82 -5.16
CA GLY A 108 13.82 -31.95 -6.11
C GLY A 108 13.22 -30.70 -5.47
N THR A 109 12.33 -29.99 -6.17
CA THR A 109 11.75 -28.71 -5.70
C THR A 109 10.23 -28.69 -5.90
N MET A 110 9.50 -29.37 -5.02
CA MET A 110 8.02 -29.48 -5.04
C MET A 110 7.40 -28.42 -4.11
N THR A 111 7.35 -27.18 -4.58
CA THR A 111 6.89 -26.03 -3.76
C THR A 111 5.36 -26.05 -3.61
N GLY A 112 4.63 -26.46 -4.64
CA GLY A 112 3.17 -26.60 -4.58
C GLY A 112 2.75 -27.66 -3.56
N LEU A 113 3.45 -28.79 -3.53
CA LEU A 113 3.27 -29.83 -2.51
C LEU A 113 3.52 -29.30 -1.08
N ALA A 114 4.58 -28.51 -0.90
CA ALA A 114 4.89 -27.90 0.40
C ALA A 114 3.79 -26.93 0.86
N LEU A 115 3.25 -26.13 -0.06
CA LEU A 115 2.14 -25.21 0.23
C LEU A 115 0.85 -25.95 0.59
N ARG A 116 0.51 -27.03 -0.13
CA ARG A 116 -0.66 -27.87 0.23
C ARG A 116 -0.51 -28.49 1.61
N TYR A 117 0.66 -29.09 1.89
CA TYR A 117 0.96 -29.64 3.21
C TYR A 117 0.88 -28.56 4.31
N THR A 118 1.33 -27.34 4.01
CA THR A 118 1.25 -26.22 4.95
C THR A 118 -0.20 -25.93 5.33
N THR A 119 -1.10 -25.88 4.35
CA THR A 119 -2.53 -25.62 4.54
C THR A 119 -3.27 -26.77 5.23
N GLU A 120 -3.05 -28.01 4.78
CA GLU A 120 -3.81 -29.19 5.21
C GLU A 120 -3.31 -29.75 6.54
N GLU A 121 -1.98 -29.77 6.74
CA GLU A 121 -1.35 -30.45 7.87
C GLU A 121 -0.72 -29.46 8.85
N ALA A 122 0.20 -28.60 8.40
CA ALA A 122 0.99 -27.75 9.31
C ALA A 122 0.13 -26.75 10.11
N PHE A 123 -0.91 -26.20 9.50
CA PHE A 123 -1.90 -25.33 10.15
C PHE A 123 -3.17 -26.06 10.63
N SER A 124 -3.13 -27.39 10.74
CA SER A 124 -4.23 -28.15 11.36
C SER A 124 -4.22 -28.01 12.88
N GLU A 125 -5.40 -28.09 13.50
CA GLU A 125 -5.52 -28.11 14.96
C GLU A 125 -4.79 -29.32 15.58
N ALA A 126 -4.75 -30.45 14.86
CA ALA A 126 -4.02 -31.66 15.26
C ALA A 126 -2.50 -31.44 15.35
N GLN A 127 -1.97 -30.49 14.58
CA GLN A 127 -0.55 -30.10 14.60
C GLN A 127 -0.29 -28.88 15.50
N GLY A 128 -1.29 -28.40 16.23
CA GLY A 128 -1.14 -27.33 17.23
C GLY A 128 -1.50 -25.93 16.74
N ALA A 129 -2.06 -25.79 15.53
CA ALA A 129 -2.64 -24.52 15.12
C ALA A 129 -3.85 -24.18 15.99
N ARG A 130 -4.08 -22.90 16.23
CA ARG A 130 -5.25 -22.48 16.99
C ARG A 130 -6.52 -22.54 16.13
N PRO A 131 -7.66 -22.86 16.75
CA PRO A 131 -8.93 -22.87 16.04
C PRO A 131 -9.22 -21.53 15.38
N ALA A 132 -9.82 -21.56 14.20
CA ALA A 132 -10.07 -20.35 13.39
C ALA A 132 -10.93 -19.31 14.13
N HIS A 133 -11.84 -19.74 15.02
CA HIS A 133 -12.69 -18.85 15.82
C HIS A 133 -11.94 -18.01 16.86
N VAL A 134 -10.73 -18.42 17.26
CA VAL A 134 -9.86 -17.64 18.15
C VAL A 134 -9.18 -16.49 17.38
N GLN A 135 -9.25 -16.53 16.04
CA GLN A 135 -8.73 -15.52 15.12
C GLN A 135 -7.25 -15.20 15.39
N VAL A 136 -6.41 -16.20 15.64
CA VAL A 136 -4.97 -15.95 15.70
C VAL A 136 -4.41 -15.89 14.28
N PRO A 137 -3.62 -14.86 13.92
CA PRO A 137 -2.93 -14.81 12.64
C PRO A 137 -2.14 -16.09 12.36
N ARG A 138 -2.24 -16.59 11.12
CA ARG A 138 -1.48 -17.73 10.60
C ARG A 138 -0.55 -17.24 9.51
N VAL A 139 0.75 -17.46 9.70
CA VAL A 139 1.78 -16.88 8.84
C VAL A 139 2.74 -17.96 8.38
N ALA A 140 2.89 -18.11 7.07
CA ALA A 140 3.85 -18.99 6.46
C ALA A 140 5.01 -18.16 5.88
N MET A 141 6.25 -18.53 6.16
CA MET A 141 7.43 -17.96 5.51
C MET A 141 8.05 -19.00 4.57
N VAL A 142 7.86 -18.80 3.27
CA VAL A 142 8.37 -19.67 2.21
C VAL A 142 9.72 -19.12 1.75
N VAL A 143 10.79 -19.90 1.90
CA VAL A 143 12.13 -19.56 1.41
C VAL A 143 12.50 -20.50 0.28
N THR A 144 12.73 -19.98 -0.93
CA THR A 144 13.06 -20.78 -2.12
C THR A 144 14.15 -20.13 -2.99
N ASP A 145 14.96 -20.95 -3.66
CA ASP A 145 16.07 -20.49 -4.53
C ASP A 145 15.87 -20.81 -6.01
N GLY A 146 14.73 -21.42 -6.36
CA GLY A 146 14.56 -22.08 -7.65
C GLY A 146 13.15 -21.99 -8.24
N ARG A 147 13.03 -22.50 -9.46
CA ARG A 147 11.73 -22.65 -10.13
C ARG A 147 11.07 -23.93 -9.61
N PRO A 148 9.79 -23.88 -9.20
CA PRO A 148 9.06 -25.06 -8.77
C PRO A 148 8.94 -26.07 -9.91
N GLN A 149 8.91 -27.35 -9.56
CA GLN A 149 8.72 -28.45 -10.51
C GLN A 149 7.24 -28.87 -10.62
N ASP A 150 6.39 -28.23 -9.84
CA ASP A 150 4.95 -28.43 -9.73
C ASP A 150 4.19 -27.10 -9.79
N THR A 151 2.86 -27.18 -9.88
CA THR A 151 1.98 -26.00 -9.93
C THR A 151 1.88 -25.35 -8.56
N VAL A 152 2.20 -24.06 -8.45
CA VAL A 152 2.23 -23.33 -7.17
C VAL A 152 1.05 -22.38 -7.01
N GLU A 153 0.47 -21.91 -8.10
CA GLU A 153 -0.54 -20.86 -8.14
C GLU A 153 -1.81 -21.30 -7.39
N GLU A 154 -2.30 -22.50 -7.68
CA GLU A 154 -3.50 -23.07 -7.06
C GLU A 154 -3.26 -23.33 -5.56
N ALA A 155 -2.15 -23.99 -5.21
CA ALA A 155 -1.80 -24.30 -3.83
C ALA A 155 -1.62 -23.04 -2.97
N ALA A 156 -0.97 -22.02 -3.52
CA ALA A 156 -0.81 -20.73 -2.85
C ALA A 156 -2.14 -19.98 -2.71
N ALA A 157 -3.01 -20.06 -3.72
CA ALA A 157 -4.35 -19.47 -3.65
C ALA A 157 -5.21 -20.15 -2.57
N GLU A 158 -5.18 -21.48 -2.48
CA GLU A 158 -5.85 -22.24 -1.42
C GLU A 158 -5.35 -21.84 -0.03
N ALA A 159 -4.02 -21.74 0.14
CA ALA A 159 -3.42 -21.31 1.39
C ALA A 159 -3.88 -19.88 1.79
N ARG A 160 -3.86 -18.93 0.84
CA ARG A 160 -4.35 -17.56 1.07
C ARG A 160 -5.85 -17.52 1.40
N GLN A 161 -6.66 -18.31 0.71
CA GLN A 161 -8.11 -18.41 0.98
C GLN A 161 -8.40 -19.04 2.35
N ALA A 162 -7.51 -19.90 2.85
CA ALA A 162 -7.57 -20.44 4.22
C ALA A 162 -7.15 -19.42 5.31
N GLY A 163 -6.87 -18.16 4.92
CA GLY A 163 -6.46 -17.09 5.84
C GLY A 163 -4.99 -17.19 6.27
N ILE A 164 -4.15 -17.88 5.49
CA ILE A 164 -2.71 -17.95 5.74
C ILE A 164 -2.02 -16.80 4.98
N GLN A 165 -1.30 -15.96 5.72
CA GLN A 165 -0.48 -14.89 5.16
C GLN A 165 0.90 -15.45 4.79
N ILE A 166 1.26 -15.39 3.51
CA ILE A 166 2.47 -16.00 2.99
C ILE A 166 3.52 -14.92 2.72
N PHE A 167 4.64 -14.99 3.43
CA PHE A 167 5.87 -14.27 3.12
C PHE A 167 6.73 -15.12 2.19
N ALA A 168 6.91 -14.69 0.95
CA ALA A 168 7.71 -15.39 -0.05
C ALA A 168 9.09 -14.74 -0.16
N VAL A 169 10.14 -15.49 0.17
CA VAL A 169 11.54 -15.07 0.10
C VAL A 169 12.25 -15.86 -0.99
N GLY A 170 12.53 -15.20 -2.11
CA GLY A 170 13.31 -15.73 -3.21
C GLY A 170 14.79 -15.43 -3.03
N VAL A 171 15.65 -16.43 -3.26
CA VAL A 171 17.11 -16.27 -3.22
C VAL A 171 17.72 -16.55 -4.58
N GLY A 172 18.52 -15.62 -5.09
CA GLY A 172 19.21 -15.78 -6.36
C GLY A 172 18.31 -15.51 -7.56
N ARG A 173 18.32 -16.43 -8.54
CA ARG A 173 17.59 -16.24 -9.81
C ARG A 173 16.23 -16.90 -9.75
N VAL A 174 15.33 -16.29 -8.98
CA VAL A 174 13.93 -16.71 -8.87
C VAL A 174 13.07 -15.84 -9.78
N ASP A 175 12.08 -16.47 -10.42
CA ASP A 175 11.11 -15.77 -11.25
C ASP A 175 10.10 -15.01 -10.36
N MET A 176 10.05 -13.68 -10.50
CA MET A 176 9.19 -12.84 -9.64
C MET A 176 7.71 -13.10 -9.84
N SER A 177 7.27 -13.55 -11.02
CA SER A 177 5.86 -13.89 -11.23
C SER A 177 5.46 -15.11 -10.41
N THR A 178 6.35 -16.09 -10.31
CA THR A 178 6.20 -17.27 -9.45
C THR A 178 6.21 -16.88 -7.97
N LEU A 179 7.16 -16.03 -7.55
CA LEU A 179 7.28 -15.63 -6.16
C LEU A 179 6.08 -14.78 -5.69
N ARG A 180 5.53 -13.93 -6.57
CA ARG A 180 4.27 -13.20 -6.37
C ARG A 180 3.07 -14.15 -6.33
N ALA A 181 3.03 -15.16 -7.18
CA ALA A 181 1.98 -16.17 -7.15
C ALA A 181 1.95 -16.93 -5.81
N ILE A 182 3.07 -17.02 -5.10
CA ILE A 182 3.19 -17.60 -3.75
C ILE A 182 2.82 -16.60 -2.66
N GLY A 183 3.42 -15.41 -2.66
CA GLY A 183 3.24 -14.42 -1.60
C GLY A 183 1.82 -13.86 -1.49
N SER A 184 1.47 -13.39 -0.30
CA SER A 184 0.21 -12.66 -0.08
C SER A 184 0.26 -11.23 -0.63
N GLU A 185 -0.91 -10.65 -0.88
CA GLU A 185 -1.04 -9.22 -1.19
C GLU A 185 -1.04 -8.36 0.09
N PRO A 186 -0.55 -7.11 0.06
CA PRO A 186 0.19 -6.49 -1.04
C PRO A 186 1.57 -7.11 -1.24
N HIS A 187 1.95 -7.41 -2.47
CA HIS A 187 3.24 -8.06 -2.76
C HIS A 187 4.46 -7.26 -2.28
N SER A 188 4.39 -5.93 -2.25
CA SER A 188 5.44 -5.06 -1.70
C SER A 188 5.76 -5.35 -0.23
N GLU A 189 4.81 -5.91 0.51
CA GLU A 189 4.98 -6.21 1.94
C GLU A 189 5.38 -7.66 2.21
N HIS A 190 5.09 -8.58 1.28
CA HIS A 190 5.16 -10.02 1.50
C HIS A 190 6.14 -10.76 0.59
N VAL A 191 6.61 -10.13 -0.48
CA VAL A 191 7.48 -10.75 -1.47
C VAL A 191 8.86 -10.10 -1.41
N PHE A 192 9.89 -10.89 -1.14
CA PHE A 192 11.27 -10.43 -0.98
C PHE A 192 12.18 -11.23 -1.90
N LEU A 193 13.02 -10.54 -2.66
CA LEU A 193 14.05 -11.17 -3.49
C LEU A 193 15.42 -10.69 -3.04
N VAL A 194 16.33 -11.61 -2.77
CA VAL A 194 17.74 -11.31 -2.46
C VAL A 194 18.65 -11.94 -3.49
N ALA A 195 19.76 -11.29 -3.83
CA ALA A 195 20.61 -11.77 -4.92
C ALA A 195 21.37 -13.07 -4.58
N ASN A 196 21.57 -13.36 -3.29
CA ASN A 196 22.24 -14.55 -2.80
C ASN A 196 21.93 -14.81 -1.32
N PHE A 197 22.28 -16.01 -0.84
CA PHE A 197 22.04 -16.43 0.55
C PHE A 197 22.79 -15.60 1.60
N SER A 198 23.87 -14.90 1.25
CA SER A 198 24.53 -14.02 2.22
C SER A 198 23.72 -12.74 2.49
N GLN A 199 22.84 -12.35 1.57
CA GLN A 199 21.94 -11.20 1.75
C GLN A 199 20.64 -11.57 2.45
N ILE A 200 20.30 -12.85 2.61
CA ILE A 200 19.07 -13.22 3.33
C ILE A 200 19.10 -12.77 4.80
N GLU A 201 20.29 -12.71 5.39
CA GLU A 201 20.50 -12.21 6.76
C GLU A 201 20.10 -10.73 6.91
N THR A 202 20.16 -9.92 5.86
CA THR A 202 19.73 -8.51 5.93
C THR A 202 18.21 -8.39 6.08
N LEU A 203 17.46 -9.44 5.75
CA LEU A 203 16.01 -9.47 5.94
C LEU A 203 15.63 -9.70 7.41
N SER A 204 16.56 -10.14 8.27
CA SER A 204 16.25 -10.39 9.68
C SER A 204 15.72 -9.14 10.39
N SER A 205 16.29 -7.95 10.13
CA SER A 205 15.77 -6.69 10.68
C SER A 205 14.42 -6.30 10.09
N VAL A 206 14.22 -6.53 8.79
CA VAL A 206 12.94 -6.26 8.12
C VAL A 206 11.82 -7.12 8.72
N PHE A 207 12.08 -8.41 8.93
CA PHE A 207 11.12 -9.31 9.54
C PHE A 207 10.94 -9.06 11.03
N GLN A 208 11.96 -8.62 11.73
CA GLN A 208 11.83 -8.16 13.12
C GLN A 208 10.82 -7.03 13.22
N ASP A 209 10.98 -5.99 12.40
CA ASP A 209 10.07 -4.85 12.39
C ASP A 209 8.65 -5.29 12.00
N LYS A 210 8.50 -6.08 10.92
CA LYS A 210 7.19 -6.54 10.47
C LYS A 210 6.49 -7.44 11.50
N LEU A 211 7.18 -8.41 12.07
CA LEU A 211 6.57 -9.40 12.99
C LEU A 211 6.29 -8.80 14.37
N CYS A 212 7.09 -7.83 14.83
CA CYS A 212 6.93 -7.23 16.16
C CYS A 212 6.09 -5.95 16.16
N ALA A 213 5.92 -5.24 15.03
CA ALA A 213 5.17 -3.99 14.97
C ALA A 213 3.76 -4.10 15.57
N ASP A 214 3.37 -3.07 16.35
CA ASP A 214 2.02 -2.93 16.90
C ASP A 214 1.28 -1.79 16.20
N VAL A 215 0.77 -2.08 15.02
CA VAL A 215 0.01 -1.11 14.24
C VAL A 215 -1.31 -0.78 14.95
N CYS A 216 -1.93 -1.75 15.62
CA CYS A 216 -3.15 -1.53 16.40
C CYS A 216 -2.96 -0.66 17.65
N ALA A 217 -1.75 -0.55 18.19
CA ALA A 217 -1.44 0.38 19.28
C ALA A 217 -1.23 1.83 18.80
N THR A 218 -1.11 2.06 17.49
CA THR A 218 -1.03 3.41 16.92
C THR A 218 -2.43 4.03 16.77
N VAL A 219 -2.54 5.34 17.01
CA VAL A 219 -3.80 6.02 17.38
C VAL A 219 -4.86 6.08 16.27
N GLU A 220 -4.53 5.76 15.00
CA GLU A 220 -5.44 5.98 13.86
C GLU A 220 -5.52 4.78 12.87
N HIS A 221 -5.85 3.57 13.36
CA HIS A 221 -6.05 2.41 12.48
C HIS A 221 -7.48 2.31 11.86
N GLY A 222 -8.47 3.06 12.38
CA GLY A 222 -9.78 3.22 11.73
C GLY A 222 -10.68 1.98 11.69
N CYS A 223 -10.49 0.99 12.58
CA CYS A 223 -11.35 -0.19 12.69
C CYS A 223 -12.60 0.10 13.52
N GLN A 224 -13.78 -0.30 13.06
CA GLN A 224 -15.03 -0.07 13.80
C GLN A 224 -15.13 -0.90 15.10
N HIS A 225 -14.68 -2.15 15.08
CA HIS A 225 -14.83 -3.08 16.20
C HIS A 225 -13.50 -3.49 16.83
N LEU A 226 -12.77 -4.40 16.19
CA LEU A 226 -11.52 -4.96 16.70
C LEU A 226 -10.42 -4.71 15.67
N CYS A 227 -9.20 -4.43 16.15
CA CYS A 227 -8.00 -4.40 15.32
C CYS A 227 -7.15 -5.62 15.68
N ALA A 228 -6.73 -6.37 14.67
CA ALA A 228 -5.80 -7.47 14.82
C ALA A 228 -4.49 -7.13 14.12
N ASN A 229 -3.39 -7.17 14.87
CA ASN A 229 -2.06 -7.00 14.31
C ASN A 229 -1.72 -8.19 13.41
N LEU A 230 -1.28 -7.89 12.20
CA LEU A 230 -0.67 -8.85 11.29
C LEU A 230 0.80 -8.46 11.09
N PRO A 231 1.69 -9.39 10.74
CA PRO A 231 3.06 -8.99 10.44
C PRO A 231 3.11 -8.00 9.27
N GLY A 232 3.67 -6.80 9.51
CA GLY A 232 3.75 -5.72 8.54
C GLY A 232 2.41 -5.05 8.18
N ALA A 233 1.30 -5.43 8.81
CA ALA A 233 -0.03 -4.95 8.48
C ALA A 233 -1.00 -4.97 9.68
N TYR A 234 -2.26 -4.65 9.44
CA TYR A 234 -3.33 -4.91 10.39
C TYR A 234 -4.59 -5.28 9.61
N GLU A 235 -5.47 -6.02 10.25
CA GLU A 235 -6.81 -6.25 9.74
C GLU A 235 -7.84 -5.83 10.78
N CYS A 236 -8.91 -5.21 10.32
CA CYS A 236 -10.06 -4.98 11.17
C CYS A 236 -10.89 -6.26 11.25
N ARG A 237 -11.44 -6.54 12.43
CA ARG A 237 -12.30 -7.69 12.67
C ARG A 237 -13.56 -7.27 13.37
N CYS A 238 -14.61 -8.04 13.14
CA CYS A 238 -15.92 -7.81 13.73
C CYS A 238 -16.14 -8.71 14.95
N ARG A 239 -16.90 -8.22 15.93
CA ARG A 239 -17.37 -9.02 17.06
C ARG A 239 -18.35 -10.09 16.57
N GLU A 240 -18.56 -11.12 17.38
CA GLU A 240 -19.48 -12.21 17.09
C GLU A 240 -20.89 -11.68 16.70
N GLY A 241 -21.48 -12.23 15.64
CA GLY A 241 -22.76 -11.78 15.08
C GLY A 241 -22.67 -10.63 14.07
N TYR A 242 -21.46 -10.19 13.72
CA TYR A 242 -21.20 -9.18 12.70
C TYR A 242 -20.23 -9.71 11.63
N GLU A 243 -20.42 -9.27 10.39
CA GLU A 243 -19.53 -9.53 9.26
C GLU A 243 -18.88 -8.23 8.79
N ILE A 244 -17.66 -8.33 8.27
CA ILE A 244 -16.92 -7.16 7.78
C ILE A 244 -17.47 -6.73 6.42
N ASN A 245 -17.58 -5.41 6.21
CA ASN A 245 -17.99 -4.83 4.95
C ASN A 245 -16.83 -4.85 3.94
N ASP A 246 -17.15 -4.60 2.67
CA ASP A 246 -16.18 -4.58 1.56
C ASP A 246 -15.10 -3.49 1.73
N ASP A 247 -15.31 -2.54 2.64
CA ASP A 247 -14.32 -1.51 3.00
C ASP A 247 -13.19 -2.05 3.91
N GLY A 248 -13.30 -3.28 4.40
CA GLY A 248 -12.33 -3.92 5.28
C GLY A 248 -12.18 -3.26 6.65
N LYS A 249 -13.10 -2.36 7.04
CA LYS A 249 -12.99 -1.54 8.26
C LYS A 249 -14.27 -1.47 9.08
N THR A 250 -15.43 -1.40 8.43
CA THR A 250 -16.73 -1.35 9.09
C THR A 250 -17.39 -2.72 9.15
N CYS A 251 -18.22 -2.91 10.15
CA CYS A 251 -18.90 -4.17 10.45
C CYS A 251 -20.39 -3.99 10.27
N ARG A 252 -21.02 -4.84 9.46
CA ARG A 252 -22.48 -4.96 9.39
C ARG A 252 -22.95 -6.11 10.25
N LYS A 253 -24.14 -5.97 10.84
CA LYS A 253 -24.74 -7.05 11.61
C LYS A 253 -25.13 -8.17 10.65
N MET A 254 -24.77 -9.42 10.98
CA MET A 254 -25.16 -10.57 10.16
C MET A 254 -26.68 -10.72 10.15
N ASP A 255 -27.25 -10.88 8.95
CA ASP A 255 -28.67 -11.13 8.76
C ASP A 255 -29.02 -12.58 9.17
N GLN A 256 -29.60 -12.74 10.35
CA GLN A 256 -29.97 -14.04 10.91
C GLN A 256 -31.13 -14.69 10.13
N CYS A 257 -31.97 -13.88 9.46
CA CYS A 257 -33.02 -14.37 8.57
C CYS A 257 -32.45 -14.92 7.25
N ALA A 258 -31.33 -14.39 6.75
CA ALA A 258 -30.67 -14.86 5.53
C ALA A 258 -29.93 -16.20 5.70
N LEU A 259 -29.59 -16.58 6.94
CA LEU A 259 -28.95 -17.87 7.26
C LEU A 259 -29.87 -19.09 7.04
N GLY A 260 -31.16 -18.90 6.75
CA GLY A 260 -32.11 -19.97 6.39
C GLY A 260 -32.52 -20.91 7.53
N HIS A 261 -31.92 -20.78 8.72
CA HIS A 261 -32.19 -21.62 9.89
C HIS A 261 -33.05 -20.94 10.97
N HIS A 262 -33.81 -19.90 10.60
CA HIS A 262 -34.59 -19.09 11.55
C HIS A 262 -35.92 -19.75 12.01
N GLY A 263 -36.46 -20.71 11.25
CA GLY A 263 -37.62 -21.51 11.67
C GLY A 263 -38.95 -20.75 11.80
N CYS A 264 -39.11 -19.63 11.10
CA CYS A 264 -40.38 -18.88 11.05
C CYS A 264 -41.35 -19.52 10.04
N GLU A 265 -42.63 -19.67 10.38
CA GLU A 265 -43.65 -20.18 9.45
C GLU A 265 -43.95 -19.21 8.30
N HIS A 266 -43.90 -17.90 8.58
CA HIS A 266 -44.14 -16.85 7.58
C HIS A 266 -42.89 -16.00 7.33
N GLN A 267 -42.88 -14.73 7.76
CA GLN A 267 -41.80 -13.80 7.48
C GLN A 267 -40.85 -13.76 8.66
N CYS A 268 -39.55 -13.68 8.39
CA CYS A 268 -38.53 -13.37 9.40
C CYS A 268 -38.13 -11.90 9.25
N VAL A 269 -38.00 -11.20 10.36
CA VAL A 269 -37.57 -9.79 10.42
C VAL A 269 -36.42 -9.69 11.42
N ASN A 270 -35.25 -9.24 10.97
CA ASN A 270 -34.13 -9.00 11.89
C ASN A 270 -34.44 -7.80 12.80
N THR A 271 -34.01 -7.91 14.05
CA THR A 271 -34.04 -6.84 15.05
C THR A 271 -32.61 -6.48 15.49
N ASP A 272 -32.46 -5.41 16.27
CA ASP A 272 -31.15 -4.90 16.69
C ASP A 272 -30.33 -5.89 17.53
N ASP A 273 -30.98 -6.89 18.17
CA ASP A 273 -30.31 -7.94 18.97
C ASP A 273 -30.59 -9.38 18.47
N SER A 274 -31.63 -9.64 17.65
CA SER A 274 -32.01 -11.00 17.22
C SER A 274 -32.84 -11.01 15.92
N PHE A 275 -33.79 -11.91 15.78
CA PHE A 275 -34.83 -11.90 14.76
C PHE A 275 -36.20 -12.19 15.39
N VAL A 276 -37.27 -11.69 14.75
CA VAL A 276 -38.66 -11.97 15.12
C VAL A 276 -39.42 -12.49 13.92
N CYS A 277 -40.31 -13.46 14.15
CA CYS A 277 -41.20 -13.95 13.11
C CYS A 277 -42.44 -13.07 13.00
N GLN A 278 -42.81 -12.66 11.79
CA GLN A 278 -43.99 -11.86 11.49
C GLN A 278 -44.98 -12.65 10.62
N CYS A 279 -46.26 -12.57 10.98
CA CYS A 279 -47.33 -13.22 10.23
C CYS A 279 -47.88 -12.33 9.13
N ARG A 280 -48.21 -12.92 7.97
CA ARG A 280 -48.86 -12.22 6.85
C ARG A 280 -50.28 -11.76 7.23
N LYS A 281 -50.77 -10.71 6.54
CA LYS A 281 -52.08 -10.08 6.79
C LYS A 281 -53.19 -11.13 6.98
N GLY A 282 -53.95 -10.98 8.07
CA GLY A 282 -55.00 -11.92 8.45
C GLY A 282 -54.51 -13.14 9.23
N HIS A 283 -53.34 -13.08 9.88
CA HIS A 283 -52.82 -14.12 10.78
C HIS A 283 -52.14 -13.47 12.00
N ILE A 284 -52.16 -14.13 13.18
CA ILE A 284 -51.52 -13.70 14.43
C ILE A 284 -50.44 -14.70 14.84
N LEU A 285 -49.29 -14.22 15.33
CA LEU A 285 -48.19 -15.04 15.81
C LEU A 285 -48.60 -15.77 17.10
N ARG A 286 -48.31 -17.07 17.17
CA ARG A 286 -48.58 -17.88 18.36
C ARG A 286 -47.55 -17.60 19.47
N PRO A 287 -47.83 -18.01 20.72
CA PRO A 287 -46.92 -17.84 21.85
C PRO A 287 -45.56 -18.55 21.69
N ASP A 288 -45.45 -19.48 20.74
CA ASP A 288 -44.17 -20.13 20.39
C ASP A 288 -43.21 -19.21 19.62
N GLY A 289 -43.66 -18.01 19.24
CA GLY A 289 -42.86 -17.00 18.54
C GLY A 289 -42.50 -17.36 17.10
N LYS A 290 -43.01 -18.48 16.56
CA LYS A 290 -42.60 -19.02 15.25
C LYS A 290 -43.76 -19.35 14.31
N THR A 291 -44.93 -19.75 14.84
CA THR A 291 -46.07 -20.19 14.02
C THR A 291 -47.22 -19.17 13.99
N CYS A 292 -48.06 -19.21 12.96
CA CYS A 292 -49.10 -18.22 12.67
C CYS A 292 -50.51 -18.82 12.64
N LYS A 293 -51.51 -18.10 13.17
CA LYS A 293 -52.93 -18.52 13.19
C LYS A 293 -53.81 -17.55 12.38
N SER A 294 -54.59 -18.06 11.43
CA SER A 294 -55.49 -17.27 10.57
C SER A 294 -56.61 -16.56 11.36
N THR A 295 -56.93 -15.33 10.96
CA THR A 295 -57.96 -14.44 11.55
C THR A 295 -59.14 -14.19 10.62
N LYS A 296 -59.39 -15.04 9.61
CA LYS A 296 -60.57 -14.87 8.75
C LYS A 296 -61.86 -15.17 9.53
N SER A 297 -62.40 -14.13 10.17
CA SER A 297 -63.82 -13.91 10.32
C SER A 297 -64.11 -12.40 10.33
N LEU A 298 -64.79 -11.95 9.27
CA LEU A 298 -65.62 -10.74 9.13
C LEU A 298 -64.95 -9.35 9.19
N PHE A 299 -64.76 -8.71 8.02
CA PHE A 299 -65.62 -7.62 7.49
C PHE A 299 -64.96 -6.92 6.28
N GLN A 300 -65.74 -6.72 5.21
CA GLN A 300 -65.42 -5.91 4.03
C GLN A 300 -65.77 -4.43 4.29
N GLY A 301 -64.92 -3.52 3.83
CA GLY A 301 -65.22 -2.09 3.77
C GLY A 301 -64.10 -1.32 3.07
N THR A 302 -64.38 -0.86 1.86
CA THR A 302 -63.49 -0.05 1.00
C THR A 302 -63.62 1.44 1.37
N LEU A 303 -62.49 2.15 1.52
CA LEU A 303 -62.46 3.61 1.57
C LEU A 303 -61.41 4.12 0.58
N THR A 304 -61.85 4.93 -0.38
CA THR A 304 -61.02 5.67 -1.33
C THR A 304 -60.53 6.97 -0.68
N VAL A 305 -59.21 7.24 -0.72
CA VAL A 305 -58.62 8.51 -0.30
C VAL A 305 -58.17 9.28 -1.54
N THR A 306 -58.75 10.46 -1.73
CA THR A 306 -58.37 11.46 -2.73
C THR A 306 -57.10 12.16 -2.24
N VAL A 307 -55.99 12.05 -2.99
CA VAL A 307 -54.78 12.86 -2.76
C VAL A 307 -54.90 14.19 -3.49
N MET A 308 -54.94 15.27 -2.72
CA MET A 308 -54.90 16.66 -3.17
C MET A 308 -53.45 17.03 -3.52
N PHE A 309 -53.17 17.36 -4.78
CA PHE A 309 -51.90 17.96 -5.19
C PHE A 309 -51.84 19.42 -4.73
N CYS A 310 -50.80 19.79 -4.00
CA CYS A 310 -50.41 21.17 -3.74
C CYS A 310 -49.34 21.59 -4.76
N PRO A 311 -49.46 22.73 -5.47
CA PRO A 311 -48.43 23.19 -6.40
C PRO A 311 -47.34 23.92 -5.62
N ILE A 312 -46.19 23.29 -5.41
CA ILE A 312 -45.02 23.97 -4.84
C ILE A 312 -44.29 24.69 -5.99
N THR A 313 -44.39 26.02 -6.00
CA THR A 313 -43.58 26.91 -6.83
C THR A 313 -42.24 27.13 -6.14
N GLY A 314 -41.13 26.94 -6.88
CA GLY A 314 -39.78 27.28 -6.44
C GLY A 314 -38.96 26.10 -5.91
N LEU A 315 -38.63 25.12 -6.77
CA LEU A 315 -37.69 24.07 -6.41
C LEU A 315 -36.25 24.61 -6.45
N ASP A 316 -35.59 24.63 -5.29
CA ASP A 316 -34.15 24.87 -5.17
C ASP A 316 -33.41 23.61 -5.63
N ILE A 317 -32.88 23.63 -6.86
CA ILE A 317 -32.21 22.47 -7.47
C ILE A 317 -30.97 22.04 -6.68
N CYS A 318 -30.29 22.96 -5.98
CA CYS A 318 -29.15 22.59 -5.14
C CYS A 318 -29.54 21.80 -3.87
N GLN A 319 -30.84 21.70 -3.55
CA GLN A 319 -31.34 20.85 -2.45
C GLN A 319 -31.80 19.47 -2.93
N THR A 320 -31.75 19.19 -4.23
CA THR A 320 -32.04 17.85 -4.77
C THR A 320 -30.73 17.09 -4.98
N VAL A 321 -30.78 15.77 -4.88
CA VAL A 321 -29.61 14.89 -5.03
C VAL A 321 -29.06 14.84 -6.48
N ASP A 322 -29.73 15.49 -7.43
CA ASP A 322 -29.51 15.37 -8.88
C ASP A 322 -29.03 16.69 -9.54
N HIS A 323 -28.28 17.52 -8.80
CA HIS A 323 -27.72 18.77 -9.34
C HIS A 323 -26.39 18.58 -10.10
N GLY A 324 -25.71 17.45 -9.96
CA GLY A 324 -24.53 17.10 -10.78
C GLY A 324 -23.27 17.97 -10.64
N CYS A 325 -23.22 18.95 -9.72
CA CYS A 325 -21.99 19.67 -9.36
C CYS A 325 -21.02 18.78 -8.58
N GLU A 326 -19.73 18.79 -8.94
CA GLU A 326 -18.69 18.00 -8.25
C GLU A 326 -18.35 18.53 -6.85
N HIS A 327 -18.31 19.86 -6.67
CA HIS A 327 -18.02 20.48 -5.38
C HIS A 327 -19.24 21.18 -4.78
N GLN A 328 -19.45 22.46 -5.09
CA GLN A 328 -20.49 23.27 -4.48
C GLN A 328 -21.52 23.69 -5.52
N CYS A 329 -22.81 23.52 -5.21
CA CYS A 329 -23.92 24.04 -6.00
C CYS A 329 -24.42 25.35 -5.36
N VAL A 330 -24.58 26.41 -6.15
CA VAL A 330 -25.16 27.67 -5.67
C VAL A 330 -26.32 28.10 -6.56
N SER A 331 -27.50 28.23 -5.95
CA SER A 331 -28.73 28.62 -6.61
C SER A 331 -28.73 30.11 -6.94
N LYS A 332 -29.09 30.44 -8.17
CA LYS A 332 -29.24 31.83 -8.60
C LYS A 332 -30.65 32.34 -8.28
N PRO A 333 -30.81 33.60 -7.82
CA PRO A 333 -32.13 34.17 -7.61
C PRO A 333 -32.86 34.35 -8.94
N GLY A 334 -33.96 33.61 -9.13
CA GLY A 334 -34.81 33.68 -10.33
C GLY A 334 -34.76 32.39 -11.18
N LEU A 335 -35.94 31.78 -11.35
CA LEU A 335 -36.25 30.64 -12.21
C LEU A 335 -35.22 29.48 -12.19
N GLY A 336 -35.24 28.67 -11.13
CA GLY A 336 -34.74 27.28 -11.14
C GLY A 336 -33.35 27.06 -11.78
N SER A 337 -32.43 28.01 -11.63
CA SER A 337 -31.09 27.92 -12.22
C SER A 337 -30.02 27.88 -11.12
N TYR A 338 -28.98 27.08 -11.34
CA TYR A 338 -27.86 26.91 -10.42
C TYR A 338 -26.52 27.06 -11.15
N LEU A 339 -25.45 27.33 -10.41
CA LEU A 339 -24.09 27.29 -10.91
C LEU A 339 -23.23 26.45 -9.97
N CYS A 340 -22.34 25.64 -10.55
CA CYS A 340 -21.34 24.91 -9.80
C CYS A 340 -20.13 25.80 -9.52
N ILE A 341 -19.69 25.82 -8.26
CA ILE A 341 -18.50 26.53 -7.80
C ILE A 341 -17.53 25.49 -7.25
N CYS A 342 -16.26 25.68 -7.57
CA CYS A 342 -15.21 24.78 -7.12
C CYS A 342 -14.53 25.32 -5.86
N SER A 343 -14.18 24.41 -4.94
CA SER A 343 -13.40 24.71 -3.73
C SER A 343 -12.02 25.32 -4.07
N GLU A 344 -11.40 25.97 -3.07
CA GLU A 344 -10.17 26.75 -3.28
C GLU A 344 -9.04 25.96 -3.97
N GLY A 345 -8.62 26.46 -5.14
CA GLY A 345 -7.59 25.83 -5.98
C GLY A 345 -8.14 24.83 -7.00
N TYR A 346 -9.40 24.94 -7.40
CA TYR A 346 -10.00 24.20 -8.51
C TYR A 346 -10.65 25.17 -9.50
N THR A 347 -10.69 24.79 -10.78
CA THR A 347 -11.27 25.55 -11.90
C THR A 347 -12.44 24.78 -12.50
N LEU A 348 -13.53 25.47 -12.84
CA LEU A 348 -14.70 24.83 -13.42
C LEU A 348 -14.41 24.37 -14.86
N GLY A 349 -14.68 23.10 -15.14
CA GLY A 349 -14.51 22.48 -16.44
C GLY A 349 -15.45 23.07 -17.50
N GLU A 350 -15.18 22.76 -18.77
CA GLU A 350 -15.98 23.23 -19.91
C GLU A 350 -17.44 22.71 -19.89
N ASP A 351 -17.69 21.62 -19.16
CA ASP A 351 -19.03 21.07 -18.93
C ASP A 351 -19.86 21.88 -17.92
N GLY A 352 -19.25 22.87 -17.25
CA GLY A 352 -19.89 23.71 -16.25
C GLY A 352 -20.26 22.98 -14.95
N LYS A 353 -19.77 21.75 -14.74
CA LYS A 353 -20.15 20.89 -13.61
C LYS A 353 -18.96 20.27 -12.88
N SER A 354 -17.94 19.85 -13.62
CA SER A 354 -16.75 19.19 -13.07
C SER A 354 -15.73 20.24 -12.62
N CYS A 355 -15.04 19.98 -11.52
CA CYS A 355 -14.03 20.84 -10.93
C CYS A 355 -12.64 20.29 -11.20
N LYS A 356 -11.92 20.90 -12.14
CA LYS A 356 -10.55 20.55 -12.48
C LYS A 356 -9.57 21.30 -11.60
N LYS A 357 -8.80 20.60 -10.79
CA LYS A 357 -7.67 21.20 -10.07
C LYS A 357 -6.62 21.67 -11.10
N PRO A 358 -6.10 22.91 -11.05
CA PRO A 358 -4.80 23.20 -11.64
C PRO A 358 -3.80 22.25 -11.01
N PHE A 359 -3.26 21.40 -11.85
CA PHE A 359 -2.33 20.36 -11.49
C PHE A 359 -1.05 20.99 -10.93
N CYS A 360 -0.57 20.51 -9.78
CA CYS A 360 0.47 21.09 -8.92
C CYS A 360 0.05 22.34 -8.11
N LYS A 361 -0.28 22.18 -6.82
CA LYS A 361 -0.15 23.28 -5.84
C LYS A 361 1.34 23.36 -5.46
N ASN A 362 2.06 24.34 -6.01
CA ASN A 362 3.32 24.89 -5.50
C ASN A 362 4.51 23.92 -5.32
N GLY A 363 4.95 23.26 -6.40
CA GLY A 363 6.27 22.62 -6.46
C GLY A 363 6.98 22.99 -7.76
N ALA A 364 8.10 23.72 -7.66
CA ALA A 364 9.02 23.83 -8.79
C ALA A 364 9.73 22.47 -8.96
N MET A 365 9.83 21.97 -10.19
CA MET A 365 10.56 20.73 -10.49
C MET A 365 11.33 20.85 -11.80
N ASP A 366 12.41 20.11 -11.92
CA ASP A 366 13.13 19.91 -13.18
C ASP A 366 12.78 18.53 -13.71
N LEU A 367 12.01 18.49 -14.80
CA LEU A 367 11.51 17.26 -15.41
C LEU A 367 12.28 16.95 -16.70
N VAL A 368 12.92 15.79 -16.80
CA VAL A 368 13.58 15.35 -18.03
C VAL A 368 12.90 14.10 -18.58
N PHE A 369 12.47 14.15 -19.85
CA PHE A 369 12.00 12.97 -20.57
C PHE A 369 13.18 12.26 -21.24
N VAL A 370 13.28 10.94 -21.06
CA VAL A 370 14.24 10.06 -21.71
C VAL A 370 13.48 9.10 -22.60
N ILE A 371 13.40 9.38 -23.90
CA ILE A 371 12.49 8.69 -24.83
C ILE A 371 13.24 7.74 -25.76
N ASP A 372 12.81 6.48 -25.80
CA ASP A 372 13.30 5.51 -26.78
C ASP A 372 12.83 5.84 -28.20
N GLY A 373 13.80 6.02 -29.11
CA GLY A 373 13.60 6.18 -30.55
C GLY A 373 14.15 5.00 -31.36
N SER A 374 14.28 3.83 -30.73
CA SER A 374 14.78 2.59 -31.31
C SER A 374 13.87 2.00 -32.39
N LYS A 375 14.42 1.06 -33.14
CA LYS A 375 13.75 0.36 -34.24
C LYS A 375 12.58 -0.49 -33.76
N SER A 376 12.65 -1.04 -32.55
CA SER A 376 11.60 -1.89 -31.97
C SER A 376 10.29 -1.12 -31.82
N LEU A 377 10.37 0.16 -31.45
CA LEU A 377 9.20 0.99 -31.24
C LEU A 377 8.45 1.22 -32.55
N GLY A 378 9.18 1.57 -33.61
CA GLY A 378 8.60 1.88 -34.92
C GLY A 378 8.07 3.31 -35.02
N ALA A 379 8.13 3.89 -36.23
CA ALA A 379 7.80 5.29 -36.46
C ALA A 379 6.34 5.65 -36.11
N ALA A 380 5.38 4.76 -36.35
CA ALA A 380 3.97 5.00 -36.04
C ALA A 380 3.71 5.08 -34.53
N ASN A 381 4.38 4.24 -33.75
CA ASN A 381 4.27 4.26 -32.28
C ASN A 381 5.04 5.43 -31.69
N PHE A 382 6.16 5.82 -32.30
CA PHE A 382 6.89 7.02 -31.91
C PHE A 382 6.02 8.30 -32.00
N GLU A 383 5.13 8.41 -33.01
CA GLU A 383 4.15 9.50 -33.05
C GLU A 383 3.07 9.43 -31.95
N ARG A 384 2.80 8.24 -31.40
CA ARG A 384 1.96 8.09 -30.20
C ARG A 384 2.70 8.58 -28.95
N VAL A 385 3.97 8.24 -28.82
CA VAL A 385 4.82 8.71 -27.71
C VAL A 385 4.95 10.23 -27.70
N LYS A 386 5.14 10.86 -28.86
CA LYS A 386 5.14 12.34 -28.99
C LYS A 386 3.83 12.96 -28.46
N ARG A 387 2.68 12.39 -28.83
CA ARG A 387 1.38 12.84 -28.33
C ARG A 387 1.22 12.61 -26.83
N TRP A 388 1.73 11.50 -26.31
CA TRP A 388 1.72 11.20 -24.89
C TRP A 388 2.55 12.18 -24.07
N VAL A 389 3.78 12.50 -24.51
CA VAL A 389 4.61 13.55 -23.89
C VAL A 389 3.87 14.88 -23.86
N ASN A 390 3.23 15.28 -24.98
CA ASN A 390 2.43 16.50 -25.02
C ASN A 390 1.26 16.48 -24.02
N GLY A 391 0.60 15.34 -23.84
CA GLY A 391 -0.50 15.19 -22.87
C GLY A 391 -0.06 15.27 -21.40
N ILE A 392 1.20 14.93 -21.10
CA ILE A 392 1.79 15.21 -19.78
C ILE A 392 2.11 16.69 -19.66
N VAL A 393 2.76 17.29 -20.67
CA VAL A 393 3.12 18.72 -20.67
C VAL A 393 1.90 19.64 -20.53
N ASP A 394 0.76 19.27 -21.12
CA ASP A 394 -0.52 19.99 -20.96
C ASP A 394 -0.99 20.09 -19.51
N SER A 395 -0.60 19.13 -18.67
CA SER A 395 -0.95 19.12 -17.25
C SER A 395 0.07 19.85 -16.37
N LEU A 396 1.18 20.36 -16.91
CA LEU A 396 2.24 20.99 -16.11
C LEU A 396 2.17 22.52 -16.16
N VAL A 397 2.46 23.16 -15.03
CA VAL A 397 2.67 24.62 -14.96
C VAL A 397 4.12 24.95 -15.37
N VAL A 398 4.35 24.98 -16.68
CA VAL A 398 5.68 25.27 -17.25
C VAL A 398 6.03 26.74 -17.11
N SER A 399 7.10 27.05 -16.38
CA SER A 399 7.66 28.39 -16.28
C SER A 399 9.09 28.34 -15.69
N ARG A 400 9.82 29.46 -15.73
CA ARG A 400 11.17 29.54 -15.13
C ARG A 400 11.16 29.31 -13.62
N GLN A 401 10.09 29.71 -12.93
CA GLN A 401 9.93 29.58 -11.49
C GLN A 401 9.15 28.31 -11.09
N GLY A 402 8.39 27.71 -12.01
CA GLY A 402 7.65 26.46 -11.83
C GLY A 402 8.40 25.26 -12.40
N THR A 403 7.73 24.49 -13.26
CA THR A 403 8.34 23.32 -13.90
C THR A 403 9.18 23.71 -15.11
N GLN A 404 10.43 23.23 -15.14
CA GLN A 404 11.28 23.27 -16.33
C GLN A 404 11.32 21.88 -16.95
N VAL A 405 11.25 21.79 -18.28
CA VAL A 405 11.15 20.51 -18.99
C VAL A 405 12.28 20.37 -19.99
N GLY A 406 13.03 19.28 -19.90
CA GLY A 406 14.03 18.85 -20.87
C GLY A 406 13.61 17.55 -21.54
N LEU A 407 14.14 17.27 -22.72
CA LEU A 407 13.89 16.02 -23.42
C LEU A 407 15.13 15.54 -24.15
N ILE A 408 15.47 14.29 -23.90
CA ILE A 408 16.47 13.54 -24.66
C ILE A 408 15.79 12.35 -25.36
N GLN A 409 16.26 12.07 -26.57
CA GLN A 409 15.86 10.91 -27.35
C GLN A 409 17.08 10.01 -27.54
N TYR A 410 16.91 8.69 -27.44
CA TYR A 410 18.01 7.76 -27.63
C TYR A 410 17.70 6.65 -28.63
N SER A 411 18.77 6.08 -29.17
CA SER A 411 18.76 4.82 -29.92
C SER A 411 20.14 4.17 -29.77
N THR A 412 20.95 4.05 -30.83
CA THR A 412 22.40 3.76 -30.71
C THR A 412 23.23 4.99 -30.30
N LYS A 413 22.62 6.17 -30.32
CA LYS A 413 23.19 7.43 -29.87
C LYS A 413 22.14 8.18 -29.07
N VAL A 414 22.58 9.03 -28.16
CA VAL A 414 21.72 9.93 -27.39
C VAL A 414 21.73 11.30 -28.07
N ARG A 415 20.56 11.93 -28.20
CA ARG A 415 20.39 13.28 -28.73
C ARG A 415 19.53 14.09 -27.77
N THR A 416 20.04 15.23 -27.30
CA THR A 416 19.23 16.24 -26.62
C THR A 416 18.34 16.93 -27.65
N GLU A 417 17.02 16.80 -27.51
CA GLU A 417 16.07 17.53 -28.35
C GLU A 417 15.93 18.97 -27.86
N PHE A 418 15.83 19.13 -26.53
CA PHE A 418 15.93 20.42 -25.87
C PHE A 418 16.30 20.30 -24.39
N THR A 419 16.95 21.33 -23.86
CA THR A 419 17.38 21.42 -22.46
C THR A 419 16.32 22.05 -21.55
N LEU A 420 16.50 21.93 -20.22
CA LEU A 420 15.59 22.54 -19.22
C LEU A 420 15.48 24.06 -19.38
N ALA A 421 16.56 24.73 -19.82
CA ALA A 421 16.60 26.18 -19.99
C ALA A 421 15.98 26.70 -21.29
N GLN A 422 15.77 25.86 -22.31
CA GLN A 422 15.43 26.31 -23.66
C GLN A 422 13.98 26.79 -23.80
N HIS A 423 13.04 26.13 -23.11
CA HIS A 423 11.62 26.39 -23.27
C HIS A 423 10.98 26.79 -21.94
N THR A 424 10.18 27.85 -21.96
CA THR A 424 9.53 28.39 -20.75
C THR A 424 8.00 28.37 -20.81
N THR A 425 7.42 27.81 -21.88
CA THR A 425 5.97 27.68 -22.05
C THR A 425 5.62 26.31 -22.60
N ALA A 426 4.49 25.74 -22.15
CA ALA A 426 3.98 24.45 -22.61
C ALA A 426 3.85 24.39 -24.14
N LYS A 427 3.31 25.44 -24.76
CA LYS A 427 3.17 25.54 -26.22
C LYS A 427 4.51 25.39 -26.96
N SER A 428 5.57 26.05 -26.47
CA SER A 428 6.88 25.97 -27.12
C SER A 428 7.52 24.58 -27.02
N ILE A 429 7.26 23.87 -25.91
CA ILE A 429 7.69 22.47 -25.72
C ILE A 429 6.93 21.58 -26.71
N GLN A 430 5.61 21.73 -26.83
CA GLN A 430 4.79 20.92 -27.73
C GLN A 430 5.22 21.07 -29.20
N GLU A 431 5.52 22.29 -29.60
CA GLU A 431 6.09 22.57 -30.93
C GLU A 431 7.47 21.92 -31.10
N ALA A 432 8.33 21.90 -30.07
CA ALA A 432 9.60 21.18 -30.12
C ALA A 432 9.41 19.66 -30.21
N VAL A 433 8.53 19.08 -29.39
CA VAL A 433 8.20 17.65 -29.39
C VAL A 433 7.65 17.21 -30.74
N SER A 434 6.72 17.97 -31.32
CA SER A 434 6.16 17.67 -32.65
C SER A 434 7.20 17.64 -33.78
N ARG A 435 8.30 18.39 -33.66
CA ARG A 435 9.41 18.42 -34.62
C ARG A 435 10.45 17.30 -34.41
N MET A 436 10.32 16.49 -33.37
CA MET A 436 11.23 15.37 -33.12
C MET A 436 11.17 14.35 -34.26
N HIS A 437 12.36 13.93 -34.70
CA HIS A 437 12.54 12.95 -35.78
C HIS A 437 12.94 11.59 -35.21
N TYR A 438 12.21 10.55 -35.61
CA TYR A 438 12.46 9.15 -35.27
C TYR A 438 13.85 8.68 -35.73
N MET A 439 14.57 7.93 -34.88
CA MET A 439 15.95 7.46 -35.15
C MET A 439 16.02 6.05 -35.75
N GLY A 440 15.21 5.11 -35.25
CA GLY A 440 15.04 3.76 -35.80
C GLY A 440 16.28 2.85 -35.76
N ARG A 441 17.14 2.97 -34.74
CA ARG A 441 18.34 2.11 -34.56
C ARG A 441 18.22 1.22 -33.30
N GLY A 442 19.33 0.76 -32.72
CA GLY A 442 19.34 0.01 -31.45
C GLY A 442 18.81 0.81 -30.24
N SER A 443 18.81 0.19 -29.06
CA SER A 443 18.33 0.79 -27.80
C SER A 443 19.45 0.74 -26.75
N MET A 444 20.06 1.89 -26.45
CA MET A 444 21.17 2.06 -25.50
C MET A 444 20.69 2.89 -24.29
N THR A 445 19.83 2.30 -23.47
CA THR A 445 19.17 2.96 -22.35
C THR A 445 20.16 3.42 -21.28
N GLY A 446 21.20 2.63 -21.00
CA GLY A 446 22.24 2.95 -20.01
C GLY A 446 23.03 4.20 -20.40
N SER A 447 23.36 4.33 -21.68
CA SER A 447 23.98 5.53 -22.27
C SER A 447 23.06 6.75 -22.18
N ALA A 448 21.74 6.56 -22.33
CA ALA A 448 20.75 7.63 -22.16
C ALA A 448 20.67 8.10 -20.71
N LEU A 449 20.67 7.18 -19.75
CA LEU A 449 20.69 7.49 -18.31
C LEU A 449 21.98 8.21 -17.91
N ARG A 450 23.12 7.78 -18.44
CA ARG A 450 24.40 8.49 -18.27
C ARG A 450 24.29 9.94 -18.75
N HIS A 451 23.79 10.14 -19.97
CA HIS A 451 23.68 11.46 -20.56
C HIS A 451 22.72 12.36 -19.75
N MET A 452 21.58 11.82 -19.34
CA MET A 452 20.62 12.50 -18.47
C MET A 452 21.28 12.97 -17.17
N PHE A 453 22.02 12.07 -16.52
CA PHE A 453 22.68 12.36 -15.24
C PHE A 453 23.83 13.37 -15.38
N GLU A 454 24.75 13.16 -16.33
CA GLU A 454 25.95 14.00 -16.49
C GLU A 454 25.64 15.38 -17.12
N HIS A 455 24.63 15.47 -18.00
CA HIS A 455 24.37 16.67 -18.80
C HIS A 455 22.99 17.29 -18.52
N SER A 456 21.90 16.53 -18.63
CA SER A 456 20.55 17.10 -18.57
C SER A 456 20.18 17.69 -17.21
N PHE A 457 20.65 17.08 -16.12
CA PHE A 457 20.53 17.64 -14.77
C PHE A 457 21.70 18.52 -14.34
N SER A 458 22.50 19.02 -15.29
CA SER A 458 23.57 19.98 -15.00
C SER A 458 23.04 21.41 -14.93
N ALA A 459 23.71 22.25 -14.14
CA ALA A 459 23.42 23.68 -14.10
C ALA A 459 23.58 24.37 -15.47
N LYS A 460 24.44 23.82 -16.34
CA LYS A 460 24.66 24.32 -17.70
C LYS A 460 23.43 24.11 -18.60
N GLU A 461 22.71 23.00 -18.42
CA GLU A 461 21.50 22.70 -19.20
C GLU A 461 20.21 23.25 -18.57
N GLY A 462 20.32 23.94 -17.43
CA GLY A 462 19.22 24.66 -16.78
C GLY A 462 18.75 24.05 -15.47
N SER A 463 19.37 22.96 -14.99
CA SER A 463 18.93 22.38 -13.72
C SER A 463 19.24 23.29 -12.54
N ARG A 464 18.26 23.41 -11.64
CA ARG A 464 18.26 24.30 -10.49
C ARG A 464 18.66 23.53 -9.23
N ALA A 465 19.60 24.09 -8.47
CA ALA A 465 19.97 23.53 -7.18
C ALA A 465 18.80 23.61 -6.18
N GLY A 466 18.61 22.55 -5.39
CA GLY A 466 17.56 22.49 -4.35
C GLY A 466 16.14 22.29 -4.88
N ILE A 467 15.98 22.02 -6.18
CA ILE A 467 14.70 21.71 -6.82
C ILE A 467 14.60 20.22 -7.10
N SER A 468 13.41 19.63 -6.93
CA SER A 468 13.16 18.21 -7.20
C SER A 468 13.50 17.88 -8.65
N ARG A 469 14.37 16.88 -8.84
CA ARG A 469 14.78 16.37 -10.16
C ARG A 469 14.01 15.10 -10.46
N VAL A 470 13.21 15.14 -11.52
CA VAL A 470 12.35 14.03 -11.93
C VAL A 470 12.69 13.63 -13.35
N SER A 471 12.81 12.32 -13.58
CA SER A 471 12.98 11.75 -14.91
C SER A 471 11.84 10.80 -15.25
N ILE A 472 11.38 10.85 -16.50
CA ILE A 472 10.46 9.85 -17.06
C ILE A 472 11.20 9.13 -18.17
N VAL A 473 11.51 7.85 -17.94
CA VAL A 473 12.25 6.99 -18.87
C VAL A 473 11.24 6.11 -19.60
N PHE A 474 11.12 6.29 -20.92
CA PHE A 474 10.26 5.49 -21.77
C PHE A 474 11.10 4.51 -22.59
N THR A 475 10.76 3.21 -22.53
CA THR A 475 11.42 2.16 -23.31
C THR A 475 10.45 1.10 -23.80
N ASP A 476 10.73 0.50 -24.96
CA ASP A 476 9.87 -0.50 -25.58
C ASP A 476 10.49 -1.91 -25.65
N GLY A 477 11.72 -2.06 -25.13
CA GLY A 477 12.51 -3.28 -25.26
C GLY A 477 13.73 -3.31 -24.35
N ARG A 478 14.45 -4.44 -24.41
CA ARG A 478 15.68 -4.68 -23.65
C ARG A 478 16.81 -3.76 -24.12
N SER A 479 17.49 -3.10 -23.18
CA SER A 479 18.70 -2.34 -23.51
C SER A 479 19.85 -3.24 -23.95
N GLN A 480 20.70 -2.70 -24.82
CA GLN A 480 21.92 -3.35 -25.31
C GLN A 480 23.16 -3.02 -24.46
N ASP A 481 23.01 -2.13 -23.48
CA ASP A 481 24.02 -1.74 -22.49
C ASP A 481 23.48 -1.83 -21.04
N ASP A 482 24.40 -1.73 -20.08
CA ASP A 482 24.11 -1.80 -18.65
C ASP A 482 23.39 -0.53 -18.17
N VAL A 483 22.19 -0.70 -17.60
CA VAL A 483 21.36 0.38 -17.07
C VAL A 483 21.59 0.66 -15.59
N SER A 484 22.00 -0.36 -14.81
CA SER A 484 21.98 -0.36 -13.36
C SER A 484 22.94 0.68 -12.78
N ILE A 485 24.13 0.84 -13.38
CA ILE A 485 25.17 1.77 -12.89
C ILE A 485 24.66 3.22 -12.88
N TRP A 486 24.07 3.67 -13.99
CA TRP A 486 23.67 5.08 -14.14
C TRP A 486 22.30 5.36 -13.54
N ALA A 487 21.39 4.37 -13.52
CA ALA A 487 20.16 4.45 -12.76
C ALA A 487 20.47 4.65 -11.27
N THR A 488 21.34 3.81 -10.69
CA THR A 488 21.73 3.91 -9.27
C THR A 488 22.36 5.25 -8.95
N LYS A 489 23.34 5.72 -9.74
CA LYS A 489 23.95 7.03 -9.54
C LYS A 489 22.96 8.19 -9.59
N ALA A 490 21.97 8.13 -10.49
CA ALA A 490 20.93 9.14 -10.57
C ALA A 490 20.02 9.11 -9.34
N LYS A 491 19.59 7.92 -8.91
CA LYS A 491 18.79 7.71 -7.69
C LYS A 491 19.51 8.20 -6.43
N ASP A 492 20.77 7.83 -6.26
CA ASP A 492 21.61 8.24 -5.12
C ASP A 492 21.83 9.75 -5.05
N ALA A 493 21.80 10.42 -6.20
CA ALA A 493 21.86 11.88 -6.25
C ALA A 493 20.51 12.55 -5.95
N GLY A 494 19.44 11.80 -5.72
CA GLY A 494 18.09 12.33 -5.48
C GLY A 494 17.34 12.69 -6.76
N VAL A 495 17.62 11.99 -7.87
CA VAL A 495 16.75 12.03 -9.05
C VAL A 495 15.68 10.95 -8.90
N THR A 496 14.41 11.34 -8.90
CA THR A 496 13.28 10.40 -8.93
C THR A 496 13.05 9.97 -10.38
N ILE A 497 13.12 8.66 -10.65
CA ILE A 497 13.01 8.09 -11.99
C ILE A 497 11.73 7.26 -12.08
N TYR A 498 10.84 7.67 -12.98
CA TYR A 498 9.66 6.91 -13.39
C TYR A 498 9.98 6.11 -14.66
N ALA A 499 9.95 4.78 -14.59
CA ALA A 499 10.19 3.90 -15.72
C ALA A 499 8.86 3.47 -16.37
N VAL A 500 8.70 3.76 -17.65
CA VAL A 500 7.52 3.43 -18.45
C VAL A 500 7.94 2.46 -19.55
N GLY A 501 7.59 1.20 -19.38
CA GLY A 501 7.80 0.14 -20.35
C GLY A 501 6.57 -0.12 -21.20
N VAL A 502 6.74 -0.28 -22.51
CA VAL A 502 5.65 -0.68 -23.39
C VAL A 502 6.02 -1.87 -24.28
N GLY A 503 5.07 -2.76 -24.55
CA GLY A 503 5.24 -3.83 -25.54
C GLY A 503 6.18 -4.92 -25.06
N LYS A 504 7.44 -4.92 -25.54
CA LYS A 504 8.43 -5.98 -25.22
C LYS A 504 9.47 -5.53 -24.19
N ALA A 505 9.19 -4.46 -23.46
CA ALA A 505 10.06 -4.01 -22.38
C ALA A 505 10.21 -5.11 -21.31
N ILE A 506 11.41 -5.23 -20.75
CA ILE A 506 11.70 -6.19 -19.70
C ILE A 506 11.44 -5.53 -18.35
N GLU A 507 10.49 -6.06 -17.58
CA GLU A 507 10.08 -5.48 -16.30
C GLU A 507 11.25 -5.39 -15.30
N ASP A 508 12.12 -6.39 -15.23
CA ASP A 508 13.32 -6.38 -14.37
C ASP A 508 14.24 -5.20 -14.69
N GLU A 509 14.45 -4.91 -15.98
CA GLU A 509 15.26 -3.77 -16.41
C GLU A 509 14.60 -2.44 -16.04
N LEU A 510 13.26 -2.37 -16.13
CA LEU A 510 12.51 -1.19 -15.68
C LEU A 510 12.62 -0.99 -14.17
N ARG A 511 12.65 -2.06 -13.36
CA ARG A 511 12.83 -2.00 -11.89
C ARG A 511 14.21 -1.46 -11.54
N GLU A 512 15.24 -1.91 -12.24
CA GLU A 512 16.59 -1.39 -12.04
C GLU A 512 16.66 0.13 -12.30
N ILE A 513 15.91 0.60 -13.29
CA ILE A 513 15.82 2.02 -13.69
C ILE A 513 14.97 2.84 -12.71
N ALA A 514 13.80 2.34 -12.33
CA ALA A 514 12.82 3.04 -11.51
C ALA A 514 13.37 3.34 -10.10
N SER A 515 12.85 4.41 -9.49
CA SER A 515 13.08 4.71 -8.07
C SER A 515 12.16 3.91 -7.16
N GLU A 516 12.59 3.66 -5.93
CA GLU A 516 11.71 3.03 -4.95
C GLU A 516 10.64 4.01 -4.45
N PRO A 517 9.41 3.54 -4.16
CA PRO A 517 8.94 2.16 -4.32
C PRO A 517 8.47 1.87 -5.76
N ASP A 518 8.69 0.65 -6.23
CA ASP A 518 8.39 0.24 -7.60
C ASP A 518 6.91 0.42 -8.01
N ASP A 519 5.95 0.22 -7.11
CA ASP A 519 4.51 0.36 -7.38
C ASP A 519 4.10 1.79 -7.77
N LYS A 520 4.93 2.77 -7.40
CA LYS A 520 4.73 4.20 -7.73
C LYS A 520 5.50 4.65 -8.95
N HIS A 521 6.67 4.07 -9.19
CA HIS A 521 7.60 4.58 -10.20
C HIS A 521 7.74 3.68 -11.43
N LEU A 522 7.23 2.45 -11.39
CA LEU A 522 7.26 1.53 -12.52
C LEU A 522 5.88 1.36 -13.13
N TYR A 523 5.80 1.63 -14.43
CA TYR A 523 4.60 1.39 -15.23
C TYR A 523 4.94 0.51 -16.42
N TYR A 524 4.21 -0.59 -16.56
CA TYR A 524 4.35 -1.50 -17.70
C TYR A 524 2.99 -1.71 -18.37
N THR A 525 2.96 -1.73 -19.69
CA THR A 525 1.78 -2.13 -20.45
C THR A 525 2.18 -2.86 -21.73
N GLU A 526 1.45 -3.91 -22.08
CA GLU A 526 1.69 -4.65 -23.32
C GLU A 526 1.21 -3.87 -24.56
N ASP A 527 0.29 -2.91 -24.38
CA ASP A 527 -0.31 -2.15 -25.47
C ASP A 527 -0.20 -0.63 -25.25
N LEU A 528 0.40 0.05 -26.23
CA LEU A 528 0.48 1.51 -26.33
C LEU A 528 -0.90 2.19 -26.28
N SER A 529 -1.99 1.48 -26.59
CA SER A 529 -3.36 2.02 -26.49
C SER A 529 -3.77 2.34 -25.05
N ARG A 530 -3.18 1.67 -24.05
CA ARG A 530 -3.47 1.84 -22.61
C ARG A 530 -2.57 2.86 -21.92
N MET A 531 -1.77 3.61 -22.68
CA MET A 531 -0.93 4.68 -22.13
C MET A 531 -1.72 5.81 -21.48
N SER A 532 -3.03 5.95 -21.79
CA SER A 532 -3.93 6.87 -21.08
C SER A 532 -3.99 6.56 -19.58
N ASP A 533 -4.11 5.27 -19.22
CA ASP A 533 -4.24 4.82 -17.83
C ASP A 533 -2.96 5.13 -17.04
N ILE A 534 -1.80 4.94 -17.70
CA ILE A 534 -0.48 5.29 -17.14
C ILE A 534 -0.39 6.81 -16.95
N THR A 535 -0.94 7.58 -17.88
CA THR A 535 -0.90 9.04 -17.83
C THR A 535 -1.57 9.56 -16.56
N ASP A 536 -2.75 9.04 -16.22
CA ASP A 536 -3.51 9.51 -15.06
C ASP A 536 -2.84 9.13 -13.73
N LYS A 537 -2.23 7.94 -13.66
CA LYS A 537 -1.44 7.51 -12.50
C LYS A 537 -0.16 8.33 -12.34
N LEU A 538 0.62 8.47 -13.41
CA LEU A 538 1.87 9.21 -13.41
C LEU A 538 1.64 10.69 -13.05
N LYS A 539 0.54 11.25 -13.54
CA LYS A 539 0.05 12.58 -13.16
C LYS A 539 -0.17 12.69 -11.63
N ALA A 540 -0.86 11.72 -11.03
CA ALA A 540 -1.11 11.72 -9.59
C ALA A 540 0.18 11.64 -8.76
N GLU A 541 1.16 10.84 -9.19
CA GLU A 541 2.42 10.60 -8.45
C GLU A 541 3.45 11.73 -8.58
N ILE A 542 3.67 12.27 -9.79
CA ILE A 542 4.64 13.36 -10.01
C ILE A 542 4.33 14.59 -9.13
N CYS A 543 3.04 14.80 -8.83
CA CYS A 543 2.58 15.94 -8.03
C CYS A 543 2.70 15.73 -6.51
N GLN A 544 2.90 14.50 -6.03
CA GLN A 544 3.01 14.19 -4.60
C GLN A 544 4.45 14.20 -4.08
N GLY A 545 5.45 14.33 -4.97
CA GLY A 545 6.88 14.28 -4.66
C GLY A 545 7.50 15.53 -4.00
N THR A 546 6.76 16.32 -3.23
CA THR A 546 7.31 17.40 -2.38
C THR A 546 6.59 17.52 -1.04
N SER A 547 6.68 16.48 -0.23
CA SER A 547 6.65 16.60 1.23
C SER A 547 7.54 15.50 1.78
N PHE A 548 8.42 15.84 2.73
CA PHE A 548 9.44 14.99 3.37
C PHE A 548 10.82 14.88 2.69
N HIS A 549 11.58 15.98 2.79
CA HIS A 549 12.98 15.85 3.20
C HIS A 549 13.21 16.74 4.43
N GLN A 550 13.18 16.09 5.59
CA GLN A 550 13.62 16.65 6.86
C GLN A 550 15.15 16.68 6.84
N ILE A 551 15.74 17.81 6.45
CA ILE A 551 17.17 18.06 6.68
C ILE A 551 17.31 18.49 8.14
N ILE A 552 17.64 17.51 8.99
CA ILE A 552 18.39 17.72 10.22
C ILE A 552 19.85 17.87 9.80
N VAL A 553 20.40 19.09 9.77
CA VAL A 553 21.85 19.32 9.92
C VAL A 553 22.09 20.64 10.66
N SER A 554 22.53 20.48 11.91
CA SER A 554 23.37 21.35 12.75
C SER A 554 23.03 22.84 12.86
N ALA A 555 22.37 23.20 13.97
CA ALA A 555 22.63 24.47 14.65
C ALA A 555 23.16 24.15 16.04
N GLU A 556 24.42 24.50 16.29
CA GLU A 556 25.00 24.54 17.62
C GLU A 556 24.18 25.51 18.50
N MET A 557 23.58 24.99 19.58
CA MET A 557 23.02 25.82 20.65
C MET A 557 24.17 26.48 21.41
N SER A 558 24.24 27.80 21.34
CA SER A 558 24.74 28.61 22.45
C SER A 558 23.57 28.99 23.36
N PRO A 559 23.76 29.05 24.70
CA PRO A 559 22.67 29.21 25.64
C PRO A 559 22.28 30.69 25.77
N GLY A 560 21.05 31.03 25.44
CA GLY A 560 20.57 32.41 25.55
C GLY A 560 19.05 32.54 25.45
N ASN A 561 18.45 32.65 26.63
CA ASN A 561 17.12 33.21 26.94
C ASN A 561 15.86 32.37 26.71
N GLN A 562 15.28 32.02 27.86
CA GLN A 562 13.90 31.64 28.10
C GLN A 562 12.90 32.73 27.65
N CYS A 563 11.67 32.25 27.42
CA CYS A 563 10.39 32.95 27.32
C CYS A 563 10.00 33.55 25.97
N GLU A 564 9.00 32.93 25.33
CA GLU A 564 7.67 33.54 25.16
C GLU A 564 6.62 32.45 24.78
N CYS A 565 5.92 31.92 25.79
CA CYS A 565 4.70 31.09 25.64
C CYS A 565 3.47 31.83 26.22
N ASP A 566 3.48 33.16 26.25
CA ASP A 566 2.43 33.95 26.89
C ASP A 566 1.29 34.35 25.93
N THR A 567 1.41 34.11 24.62
CA THR A 567 0.40 34.52 23.63
C THR A 567 -0.73 33.50 23.44
N LEU A 568 -0.47 32.20 23.61
CA LEU A 568 -1.48 31.14 23.44
C LEU A 568 -2.41 31.00 24.65
N ILE A 569 -1.88 31.15 25.88
CA ILE A 569 -2.69 31.10 27.11
C ILE A 569 -3.56 32.36 27.23
N ALA A 570 -3.06 33.52 26.81
CA ALA A 570 -3.84 34.76 26.79
C ALA A 570 -5.02 34.68 25.79
N PHE A 571 -4.80 34.14 24.60
CA PHE A 571 -5.86 33.94 23.60
C PHE A 571 -6.91 32.92 24.04
N GLN A 572 -6.48 31.80 24.64
CA GLN A 572 -7.39 30.76 25.13
C GLN A 572 -8.26 31.26 26.29
N ASN A 573 -7.68 32.05 27.20
CA ASN A 573 -8.43 32.65 28.32
C ASN A 573 -9.39 33.76 27.84
N GLN A 574 -9.01 34.57 26.85
CA GLN A 574 -9.86 35.62 26.29
C GLN A 574 -11.04 35.03 25.49
N ALA A 575 -10.82 33.95 24.73
CA ALA A 575 -11.88 33.24 24.02
C ALA A 575 -12.88 32.58 24.99
N THR A 576 -12.39 31.97 26.07
CA THR A 576 -13.23 31.29 27.07
C THR A 576 -14.13 32.28 27.82
N GLU A 577 -13.64 33.48 28.12
CA GLU A 577 -14.41 34.50 28.83
C GLU A 577 -15.46 35.17 27.92
N GLN A 578 -15.17 35.34 26.62
CA GLN A 578 -16.18 35.80 25.65
C GLN A 578 -17.30 34.78 25.44
N ILE A 579 -16.98 33.48 25.40
CA ILE A 579 -17.97 32.40 25.31
C ILE A 579 -18.86 32.41 26.55
N ARG A 580 -18.30 32.50 27.77
CA ARG A 580 -19.10 32.60 29.02
C ARG A 580 -20.03 33.81 29.05
N THR A 581 -19.59 34.94 28.49
CA THR A 581 -20.39 36.17 28.44
C THR A 581 -21.57 36.04 27.46
N LEU A 582 -21.39 35.33 26.34
CA LEU A 582 -22.44 35.00 25.39
C LEU A 582 -23.44 33.99 25.96
N THR A 583 -22.98 32.97 26.70
CA THR A 583 -23.87 31.97 27.34
C THR A 583 -24.74 32.59 28.44
N ARG A 584 -24.22 33.59 29.19
CA ARG A 584 -24.99 34.29 30.23
C ARG A 584 -26.06 35.24 29.69
N LYS A 585 -25.88 35.75 28.46
CA LYS A 585 -26.82 36.66 27.80
C LYS A 585 -28.03 35.94 27.15
N HIS A 586 -27.94 34.63 26.91
CA HIS A 586 -29.04 33.83 26.33
C HIS A 586 -29.88 33.04 27.35
N ILE A 587 -29.54 33.10 28.65
CA ILE A 587 -30.29 32.42 29.72
C ILE A 587 -31.22 33.38 30.50
N LEU A 588 -31.17 34.69 30.24
CA LEU A 588 -32.01 35.70 30.91
C LEU A 588 -33.00 36.43 29.98
N SER A 589 -33.34 35.87 28.82
CA SER A 589 -34.37 36.42 27.93
C SER A 589 -35.31 35.37 27.33
N GLY A 590 -35.61 34.31 28.09
CA GLY A 590 -36.65 33.33 27.79
C GLY A 590 -37.58 33.17 28.97
#